data_AF-A0A401XHT9-F1
#
_entry.id   AF-A0A401XHT9-F1
#
_cell.length_a   1.000
_cell.length_b   1.000
_cell.length_c   1.000
_cell.angle_alpha   90.00
_cell.angle_beta   90.00
_cell.angle_gamma   90.00
#
_symmetry.space_group_name_H-M   'P 1'
#
loop_
_entity.id
_entity.type
_entity.pdbx_description
1 polymer ?
#
loop_
_entity_poly.entity_id
_entity_poly.type
_entity_poly.pdbx_seq_one_letter_code
_entity_poly.pdbx_strand_id
1 'polypeptide(L)'
;MFKYFASILAYIFLSFSCRKLDSLPQDAYFEPLTISWDEDGISHRYKVGENALYSRSFTVLNSDENRVFVHEFYINDNNFIRISLASEKSAVQIEQDLEELFQSNREIFFETVDYISSGKSVIEFLENRTLTASSITNLNLQNKIKILQSRKVQISNKFYYEAEISFSCTLINVSDNSTRTLNNGKAKIAIRYK
;
A
#
# COMPACT_ATOMS: atom_id res chain seq x y z
N MET A 1 -15.23 31.14 -23.64
CA MET A 1 -16.33 31.03 -22.66
C MET A 1 -16.00 29.85 -21.75
N PHE A 2 -15.49 30.16 -20.56
CA PHE A 2 -15.01 29.20 -19.54
C PHE A 2 -16.19 28.49 -18.85
N LYS A 3 -16.31 27.17 -19.02
CA LYS A 3 -17.01 26.19 -18.15
C LYS A 3 -16.36 24.84 -18.53
N TYR A 4 -15.61 24.11 -17.71
CA TYR A 4 -15.98 23.53 -16.41
C TYR A 4 -14.71 23.37 -15.54
N PHE A 5 -14.49 24.32 -14.64
CA PHE A 5 -13.74 24.10 -13.41
C PHE A 5 -14.76 23.66 -12.36
N ALA A 6 -14.99 22.35 -12.23
CA ALA A 6 -15.85 21.79 -11.18
C ALA A 6 -15.64 20.28 -11.02
N SER A 7 -14.44 19.90 -10.55
CA SER A 7 -14.25 18.65 -9.81
C SER A 7 -13.38 18.94 -8.59
N ILE A 8 -13.87 19.90 -7.80
CA ILE A 8 -13.40 20.21 -6.45
C ILE A 8 -13.72 19.01 -5.56
N LEU A 9 -12.71 18.50 -4.87
CA LEU A 9 -12.82 17.68 -3.65
C LEU A 9 -13.93 16.62 -3.71
N ALA A 10 -13.63 15.47 -4.32
CA ALA A 10 -14.18 14.23 -3.81
C ALA A 10 -13.58 14.03 -2.41
N TYR A 11 -14.27 14.61 -1.43
CA TYR A 11 -14.07 14.34 -0.02
C TYR A 11 -13.88 12.83 0.14
N ILE A 12 -12.67 12.45 0.54
CA ILE A 12 -12.40 11.18 1.21
C ILE A 12 -13.17 11.26 2.53
N PHE A 13 -14.48 11.04 2.45
CA PHE A 13 -15.24 10.49 3.56
C PHE A 13 -14.73 9.06 3.70
N LEU A 14 -13.60 8.94 4.40
CA LEU A 14 -13.32 7.78 5.23
C LEU A 14 -14.50 7.69 6.19
N SER A 15 -15.53 7.01 5.72
CA SER A 15 -16.65 6.59 6.54
C SER A 15 -16.03 5.85 7.72
N PHE A 16 -16.29 6.41 8.91
CA PHE A 16 -15.99 5.86 10.20
C PHE A 16 -16.70 4.50 10.36
N SER A 17 -16.16 3.48 9.70
CA SER A 17 -16.31 2.12 10.19
C SER A 17 -15.40 2.03 11.40
N CYS A 18 -15.98 1.81 12.58
CA CYS A 18 -15.32 1.43 13.81
C CYS A 18 -14.54 0.11 13.64
N ARG A 19 -13.53 0.08 12.77
CA ARG A 19 -12.50 -0.96 12.72
C ARG A 19 -11.40 -0.48 13.64
N LYS A 20 -11.28 -1.19 14.76
CA LYS A 20 -10.19 -1.09 15.74
C LYS A 20 -8.88 -0.82 15.00
N LEU A 21 -8.36 0.40 15.16
CA LEU A 21 -7.06 0.81 14.64
C LEU A 21 -6.01 0.04 15.43
N ASP A 22 -5.69 -1.18 14.98
CA ASP A 22 -4.70 -2.00 15.63
C ASP A 22 -3.32 -1.58 15.15
N SER A 23 -2.64 -0.73 15.95
CA SER A 23 -1.20 -0.53 15.84
C SER A 23 -0.52 -1.90 15.87
N LEU A 24 0.35 -2.16 14.90
CA LEU A 24 1.17 -3.36 14.91
C LEU A 24 2.13 -3.24 16.09
N PRO A 25 2.19 -4.20 17.03
CA PRO A 25 3.09 -4.08 18.16
C PRO A 25 4.54 -4.01 17.64
N GLN A 26 5.28 -2.97 18.03
CA GLN A 26 6.65 -2.72 17.54
C GLN A 26 7.60 -3.90 17.82
N ASP A 27 7.34 -4.67 18.88
CA ASP A 27 8.18 -5.77 19.36
C ASP A 27 7.73 -7.16 18.86
N ALA A 28 6.75 -7.19 17.97
CA ALA A 28 6.07 -8.42 17.54
C ALA A 28 6.80 -9.16 16.42
N TYR A 29 7.61 -8.46 15.62
CA TYR A 29 8.20 -9.04 14.42
C TYR A 29 9.58 -9.62 14.71
N PHE A 30 9.78 -10.89 14.35
CA PHE A 30 11.11 -11.54 14.35
C PHE A 30 12.09 -10.82 13.41
N GLU A 31 11.58 -10.11 12.40
CA GLU A 31 12.35 -9.25 11.53
C GLU A 31 11.62 -7.92 11.29
N PRO A 32 12.31 -6.79 11.38
CA PRO A 32 11.71 -5.47 11.26
C PRO A 32 11.10 -5.24 9.87
N LEU A 33 9.90 -4.65 9.85
CA LEU A 33 9.22 -4.24 8.62
C LEU A 33 9.99 -3.08 7.97
N THR A 34 10.19 -3.17 6.66
CA THR A 34 11.05 -2.24 5.91
C THR A 34 10.43 -1.88 4.57
N ILE A 35 10.81 -0.72 4.04
CA ILE A 35 10.60 -0.34 2.64
C ILE A 35 11.83 0.41 2.13
N SER A 36 12.28 0.11 0.91
CA SER A 36 13.43 0.76 0.27
C SER A 36 13.25 0.87 -1.23
N TRP A 37 13.89 1.87 -1.84
CA TRP A 37 13.94 2.09 -3.28
C TRP A 37 15.09 3.03 -3.65
N ASP A 38 15.42 3.10 -4.93
CA ASP A 38 16.35 4.08 -5.49
C ASP A 38 15.58 5.10 -6.33
N GLU A 39 15.83 6.39 -6.09
CA GLU A 39 15.28 7.54 -6.83
C GLU A 39 16.43 8.49 -7.18
N ASP A 40 16.60 8.83 -8.46
CA ASP A 40 17.61 9.79 -8.93
C ASP A 40 19.06 9.54 -8.43
N GLY A 41 19.42 8.26 -8.25
CA GLY A 41 20.73 7.84 -7.73
C GLY A 41 20.87 7.90 -6.21
N ILE A 42 19.81 8.26 -5.50
CA ILE A 42 19.72 8.28 -4.04
C ILE A 42 18.96 7.03 -3.58
N SER A 43 19.52 6.32 -2.60
CA SER A 43 18.87 5.17 -2.00
C SER A 43 18.10 5.58 -0.75
N HIS A 44 16.81 5.23 -0.72
CA HIS A 44 15.91 5.47 0.39
C HIS A 44 15.63 4.15 1.09
N ARG A 45 15.65 4.15 2.42
CA ARG A 45 15.29 3.00 3.24
C ARG A 45 14.60 3.46 4.50
N TYR A 46 13.44 2.89 4.80
CA TYR A 46 12.69 3.08 6.03
C TYR A 46 12.49 1.75 6.73
N LYS A 47 12.60 1.77 8.05
CA LYS A 47 12.54 0.62 8.93
C LYS A 47 11.82 0.99 10.21
N VAL A 48 10.79 0.21 10.56
CA VAL A 48 10.01 0.43 11.78
C VAL A 48 10.93 0.29 13.00
N GLY A 49 10.89 1.29 13.88
CA GLY A 49 11.73 1.36 15.09
C GLY A 49 13.10 2.03 14.89
N GLU A 50 13.49 2.37 13.66
CA GLU A 50 14.69 3.16 13.39
C GLU A 50 14.33 4.55 12.86
N ASN A 51 13.81 4.60 11.63
CA ASN A 51 13.46 5.85 10.94
C ASN A 51 12.03 5.87 10.40
N ALA A 52 11.27 4.80 10.61
CA ALA A 52 9.81 4.84 10.65
C ALA A 52 9.35 4.67 12.10
N LEU A 53 8.43 5.53 12.55
CA LEU A 53 7.88 5.49 13.91
C LEU A 53 7.14 4.17 14.16
N TYR A 54 6.22 3.82 13.28
CA TYR A 54 5.42 2.60 13.37
C TYR A 54 4.90 2.20 12.00
N SER A 55 4.27 1.03 11.94
CA SER A 55 3.47 0.63 10.78
C SER A 55 2.08 0.18 11.24
N ARG A 56 1.13 0.21 10.31
CA ARG A 56 -0.19 -0.37 10.53
C ARG A 56 -0.69 -1.05 9.27
N SER A 57 -1.60 -2.00 9.45
CA SER A 57 -2.32 -2.61 8.34
C SER A 57 -3.78 -2.75 8.66
N PHE A 58 -4.59 -2.68 7.61
CA PHE A 58 -6.03 -2.82 7.70
C PHE A 58 -6.59 -3.28 6.36
N THR A 59 -7.81 -3.79 6.38
CA THR A 59 -8.55 -4.16 5.18
C THR A 59 -9.70 -3.20 5.01
N VAL A 60 -10.03 -2.84 3.78
CA VAL A 60 -11.27 -2.14 3.40
C VAL A 60 -11.95 -2.85 2.25
N LEU A 61 -13.18 -2.45 1.92
CA LEU A 61 -13.85 -2.87 0.69
C LEU A 61 -13.89 -1.68 -0.25
N ASN A 62 -13.62 -1.89 -1.54
CA ASN A 62 -13.82 -0.86 -2.57
C ASN A 62 -15.30 -0.82 -3.02
N SER A 63 -15.63 0.02 -4.00
CA SER A 63 -17.00 0.16 -4.54
C SER A 63 -17.56 -1.13 -5.16
N ASP A 64 -16.68 -2.01 -5.63
CA ASP A 64 -17.03 -3.29 -6.26
C ASP A 64 -17.00 -4.44 -5.24
N GLU A 65 -16.98 -4.10 -3.95
CA GLU A 65 -16.83 -5.01 -2.81
C GLU A 65 -15.55 -5.85 -2.81
N ASN A 66 -14.54 -5.53 -3.63
CA ASN A 66 -13.24 -6.19 -3.57
C ASN A 66 -12.53 -5.83 -2.27
N ARG A 67 -11.80 -6.78 -1.69
CA ARG A 67 -10.99 -6.51 -0.50
C ARG A 67 -9.73 -5.78 -0.93
N VAL A 68 -9.51 -4.63 -0.30
CA VAL A 68 -8.26 -3.88 -0.43
C VAL A 68 -7.49 -4.04 0.87
N PHE A 69 -6.33 -4.67 0.77
CA PHE A 69 -5.37 -4.86 1.84
C PHE A 69 -4.39 -3.70 1.85
N VAL A 70 -4.35 -2.96 2.96
CA VAL A 70 -3.56 -1.75 3.09
C VAL A 70 -2.48 -1.96 4.15
N HIS A 71 -1.26 -1.58 3.84
CA HIS A 71 -0.15 -1.49 4.77
C HIS A 71 0.46 -0.09 4.70
N GLU A 72 0.71 0.54 5.84
CA GLU A 72 1.26 1.88 5.94
C GLU A 72 2.51 1.90 6.83
N PHE A 73 3.56 2.56 6.34
CA PHE A 73 4.77 2.92 7.08
C PHE A 73 4.70 4.39 7.48
N TYR A 74 4.65 4.69 8.77
CA TYR A 74 4.63 6.05 9.29
C TYR A 74 6.05 6.55 9.52
N ILE A 75 6.47 7.55 8.75
CA ILE A 75 7.76 8.23 8.91
C ILE A 75 7.67 9.25 10.06
N ASN A 76 6.55 9.98 10.12
CA ASN A 76 6.16 10.83 11.24
C ASN A 76 4.62 10.95 11.33
N ASP A 77 4.10 11.79 12.22
CA ASP A 77 2.64 11.94 12.44
C ASP A 77 1.85 12.39 11.20
N ASN A 78 2.51 13.06 10.26
CA ASN A 78 1.87 13.60 9.05
C ASN A 78 2.34 12.90 7.76
N ASN A 79 3.41 12.10 7.83
CA ASN A 79 4.05 11.51 6.66
C ASN A 79 4.04 9.99 6.73
N PHE A 80 3.49 9.36 5.69
CA PHE A 80 3.45 7.91 5.57
C PHE A 80 3.58 7.45 4.14
N ILE A 81 4.00 6.19 4.00
CA ILE A 81 4.04 5.45 2.74
C ILE A 81 2.96 4.38 2.83
N ARG A 82 2.04 4.33 1.88
CA ARG A 82 0.96 3.34 1.83
C ARG A 82 1.16 2.39 0.67
N ILE A 83 0.94 1.10 0.91
CA ILE A 83 0.83 0.06 -0.12
C ILE A 83 -0.56 -0.54 -0.01
N SER A 84 -1.33 -0.46 -1.09
CA SER A 84 -2.67 -1.01 -1.21
C SER A 84 -2.67 -2.12 -2.25
N LEU A 85 -3.26 -3.27 -1.92
CA LEU A 85 -3.36 -4.44 -2.80
C LEU A 85 -4.81 -4.92 -2.83
N ALA A 86 -5.44 -4.95 -4.00
CA ALA A 86 -6.81 -5.38 -4.17
C ALA A 86 -6.88 -6.85 -4.61
N SER A 87 -7.73 -7.63 -3.93
CA SER A 87 -8.03 -9.02 -4.26
C SER A 87 -9.50 -9.16 -4.66
N GLU A 88 -9.80 -10.16 -5.51
CA GLU A 88 -11.19 -10.53 -5.77
C GLU A 88 -11.74 -11.05 -4.45
N LYS A 89 -12.88 -10.51 -4.01
CA LYS A 89 -13.52 -11.01 -2.80
C LYS A 89 -14.04 -12.42 -3.09
N SER A 90 -13.34 -13.45 -2.61
CA SER A 90 -13.99 -14.74 -2.41
C SER A 90 -14.97 -14.54 -1.24
N ALA A 91 -16.22 -14.95 -1.41
CA ALA A 91 -17.29 -14.62 -0.47
C ALA A 91 -17.15 -15.25 0.94
N VAL A 92 -15.99 -15.86 1.28
CA VAL A 92 -15.86 -16.82 2.39
C VAL A 92 -14.97 -16.29 3.51
N GLN A 93 -13.69 -15.95 3.31
CA GLN A 93 -12.78 -15.53 4.40
C GLN A 93 -11.67 -14.56 3.94
N ILE A 94 -11.34 -13.55 4.77
CA ILE A 94 -10.24 -12.58 4.54
C ILE A 94 -8.91 -13.29 4.31
N GLU A 95 -8.66 -14.39 5.04
CA GLU A 95 -7.45 -15.18 4.95
C GLU A 95 -7.25 -15.80 3.56
N GLN A 96 -8.31 -16.31 2.94
CA GLN A 96 -8.26 -16.90 1.60
C GLN A 96 -7.95 -15.84 0.54
N ASP A 97 -8.61 -14.68 0.62
CA ASP A 97 -8.38 -13.57 -0.32
C ASP A 97 -6.93 -13.05 -0.25
N LEU A 98 -6.30 -13.08 0.93
CA LEU A 98 -4.87 -12.81 1.11
C LEU A 98 -4.00 -13.92 0.55
N GLU A 99 -4.29 -15.18 0.88
CA GLU A 99 -3.52 -16.30 0.37
C GLU A 99 -3.45 -16.30 -1.15
N GLU A 100 -4.58 -16.12 -1.83
CA GLU A 100 -4.67 -16.05 -3.29
C GLU A 100 -3.91 -14.87 -3.87
N LEU A 101 -3.92 -13.72 -3.19
CA LEU A 101 -3.19 -12.54 -3.62
C LEU A 101 -1.68 -12.71 -3.45
N PHE A 102 -1.24 -13.37 -2.38
CA PHE A 102 0.16 -13.54 -1.99
C PHE A 102 0.79 -14.86 -2.44
N GLN A 103 0.11 -15.63 -3.31
CA GLN A 103 0.73 -16.80 -3.95
C GLN A 103 1.97 -16.36 -4.74
N SER A 104 3.10 -16.99 -4.43
CA SER A 104 4.35 -16.79 -5.18
C SER A 104 4.08 -17.07 -6.66
N ASN A 105 4.46 -16.13 -7.54
CA ASN A 105 4.24 -16.08 -8.99
C ASN A 105 3.08 -15.19 -9.47
N ARG A 106 2.22 -14.66 -8.58
CA ARG A 106 1.22 -13.69 -9.00
C ARG A 106 1.87 -12.33 -9.23
N GLU A 107 1.62 -11.75 -10.40
CA GLU A 107 2.00 -10.38 -10.73
C GLU A 107 0.82 -9.46 -10.41
N ILE A 108 1.04 -8.47 -9.55
CA ILE A 108 0.01 -7.50 -9.18
C ILE A 108 0.32 -6.21 -9.92
N PHE A 109 -0.60 -5.78 -10.79
CA PHE A 109 -0.38 -4.60 -11.63
C PHE A 109 -0.65 -3.32 -10.83
N PHE A 110 -0.05 -2.21 -11.23
CA PHE A 110 -0.39 -0.91 -10.66
C PHE A 110 -1.68 -0.33 -11.28
N GLU A 111 -2.41 0.47 -10.50
CA GLU A 111 -3.56 1.28 -10.94
C GLU A 111 -3.56 2.67 -10.29
N THR A 112 -4.46 3.56 -10.74
CA THR A 112 -4.63 4.93 -10.26
C THR A 112 -5.47 5.03 -8.98
N VAL A 113 -5.22 6.08 -8.19
CA VAL A 113 -5.74 6.27 -6.82
C VAL A 113 -7.27 6.45 -6.73
N ASP A 114 -7.95 6.81 -7.83
CA ASP A 114 -9.40 7.03 -7.80
C ASP A 114 -10.20 5.74 -7.57
N TYR A 115 -9.64 4.59 -8.00
CA TYR A 115 -10.25 3.27 -7.87
C TYR A 115 -9.19 2.18 -8.03
N ILE A 116 -9.19 1.18 -7.13
CA ILE A 116 -8.30 0.00 -7.23
C ILE A 116 -9.15 -1.23 -7.55
N SER A 117 -9.16 -1.63 -8.82
CA SER A 117 -9.69 -2.88 -9.36
C SER A 117 -9.00 -4.09 -8.76
N SER A 118 -9.67 -5.24 -8.82
CA SER A 118 -9.07 -6.49 -8.37
C SER A 118 -7.77 -6.86 -9.12
N GLY A 119 -6.81 -7.44 -8.39
CA GLY A 119 -5.50 -7.82 -8.93
C GLY A 119 -4.59 -6.62 -9.18
N LYS A 120 -4.98 -5.44 -8.67
CA LYS A 120 -4.24 -4.19 -8.81
C LYS A 120 -3.70 -3.69 -7.48
N SER A 121 -2.80 -2.72 -7.56
CA SER A 121 -2.08 -2.15 -6.43
C SER A 121 -1.79 -0.66 -6.60
N VAL A 122 -1.58 0.02 -5.47
CA VAL A 122 -1.21 1.44 -5.40
C VAL A 122 -0.13 1.62 -4.34
N ILE A 123 0.88 2.48 -4.60
CA ILE A 123 1.89 2.89 -3.60
C ILE A 123 1.88 4.42 -3.46
N GLU A 124 1.31 4.93 -2.37
CA GLU A 124 1.16 6.38 -2.13
C GLU A 124 2.21 6.91 -1.14
N PHE A 125 2.68 8.13 -1.38
CA PHE A 125 3.52 8.90 -0.46
C PHE A 125 2.75 10.13 -0.02
N LEU A 126 2.58 10.32 1.29
CA LEU A 126 1.99 11.55 1.81
C LEU A 126 3.05 12.31 2.58
N GLU A 127 3.37 13.53 2.13
CA GLU A 127 4.27 14.44 2.83
C GLU A 127 3.55 15.77 3.14
N ASN A 128 3.51 16.16 4.42
CA ASN A 128 3.09 17.49 4.88
C ASN A 128 1.79 18.03 4.26
N ARG A 129 0.69 17.25 4.34
CA ARG A 129 -0.66 17.58 3.83
C ARG A 129 -0.74 17.94 2.34
N THR A 130 0.37 17.88 1.62
CA THR A 130 0.41 17.95 0.17
C THR A 130 0.30 16.50 -0.25
N LEU A 131 -0.87 16.10 -0.73
CA LEU A 131 -1.03 14.78 -1.32
C LEU A 131 -0.03 14.70 -2.49
N THR A 132 1.07 13.99 -2.32
CA THR A 132 1.79 13.35 -3.42
C THR A 132 1.13 11.99 -3.65
N ALA A 133 -0.19 12.00 -3.86
CA ALA A 133 -0.90 10.80 -4.25
C ALA A 133 -0.30 10.31 -5.57
N SER A 134 0.18 9.08 -5.61
CA SER A 134 0.74 8.49 -6.81
C SER A 134 -0.41 8.13 -7.77
N SER A 135 -0.92 9.06 -8.57
CA SER A 135 -1.75 8.67 -9.70
C SER A 135 -0.82 8.07 -10.75
N ILE A 136 -0.59 6.74 -10.74
CA ILE A 136 0.15 6.10 -11.83
C ILE A 136 -0.80 6.08 -13.03
N THR A 137 -0.84 7.20 -13.77
CA THR A 137 -1.53 7.29 -15.05
C THR A 137 -0.88 6.27 -15.95
N ASN A 138 -1.53 5.11 -16.19
CA ASN A 138 -1.41 4.13 -17.29
C ASN A 138 -0.14 4.06 -18.18
N LEU A 139 1.01 4.53 -17.73
CA LEU A 139 2.20 4.76 -18.54
C LEU A 139 3.15 3.57 -18.48
N ASN A 140 2.91 2.60 -17.59
CA ASN A 140 3.80 1.46 -17.43
C ASN A 140 3.08 0.17 -17.04
N LEU A 141 2.25 -0.36 -17.94
CA LEU A 141 1.61 -1.69 -17.82
C LEU A 141 2.62 -2.85 -17.62
N GLN A 142 3.91 -2.60 -17.81
CA GLN A 142 4.98 -3.56 -17.59
C GLN A 142 5.45 -3.63 -16.12
N ASN A 143 5.24 -2.56 -15.37
CA ASN A 143 5.63 -2.47 -13.96
C ASN A 143 4.60 -3.15 -13.06
N LYS A 144 5.09 -4.00 -12.14
CA LYS A 144 4.27 -4.88 -11.30
C LYS A 144 4.89 -4.97 -9.91
N ILE A 145 4.05 -5.18 -8.90
CA ILE A 145 4.48 -5.72 -7.62
C ILE A 145 4.65 -7.23 -7.79
N LYS A 146 5.81 -7.74 -7.39
CA LYS A 146 6.09 -9.18 -7.31
C LYS A 146 6.17 -9.59 -5.86
N ILE A 147 5.45 -10.65 -5.50
CA ILE A 147 5.59 -11.29 -4.19
C ILE A 147 6.80 -12.24 -4.26
N LEU A 148 7.86 -11.92 -3.53
CA LEU A 148 9.10 -12.69 -3.51
C LEU A 148 9.01 -13.87 -2.54
N GLN A 149 8.48 -13.60 -1.35
CA GLN A 149 8.26 -14.58 -0.31
C GLN A 149 7.04 -14.16 0.49
N SER A 150 6.27 -15.12 0.97
CA SER A 150 5.17 -14.85 1.88
C SER A 150 5.01 -15.99 2.88
N ARG A 151 4.48 -15.66 4.07
CA ARG A 151 4.22 -16.64 5.13
C ARG A 151 3.12 -16.16 6.08
N LYS A 152 2.41 -17.11 6.67
CA LYS A 152 1.56 -16.85 7.83
C LYS A 152 2.42 -16.77 9.08
N VAL A 153 2.14 -15.77 9.92
CA VAL A 153 2.81 -15.57 11.21
C VAL A 153 1.75 -15.28 12.26
N GLN A 154 1.87 -15.94 13.40
CA GLN A 154 1.10 -15.59 14.59
C GLN A 154 2.01 -14.82 15.54
N ILE A 155 1.55 -13.64 15.96
CA ILE A 155 2.24 -12.87 16.99
C ILE A 155 1.28 -12.64 18.15
N SER A 156 1.66 -13.18 19.31
CA SER A 156 0.76 -13.30 20.46
C SER A 156 -0.54 -14.02 20.04
N ASN A 157 -1.69 -13.33 20.07
CA ASN A 157 -2.99 -13.88 19.68
C ASN A 157 -3.53 -13.29 18.36
N LYS A 158 -2.67 -12.61 17.59
CA LYS A 158 -3.03 -11.97 16.31
C LYS A 158 -2.39 -12.72 15.16
N PHE A 159 -3.10 -12.84 14.04
CA PHE A 159 -2.61 -13.56 12.86
C PHE A 159 -2.35 -12.60 11.70
N TYR A 160 -1.18 -12.77 11.09
CA TYR A 160 -0.64 -11.92 10.06
C TYR A 160 -0.20 -12.71 8.85
N TYR A 161 -0.37 -12.11 7.68
CA TYR A 161 0.30 -12.53 6.46
C TYR A 161 1.49 -11.60 6.26
N GLU A 162 2.71 -12.12 6.38
CA GLU A 162 3.94 -11.41 6.07
C GLU A 162 4.33 -11.67 4.63
N ALA A 163 4.85 -10.64 3.97
CA ALA A 163 5.36 -10.77 2.62
C ALA A 163 6.54 -9.85 2.36
N GLU A 164 7.51 -10.38 1.63
CA GLU A 164 8.51 -9.60 0.92
C GLU A 164 8.03 -9.36 -0.51
N ILE A 165 7.98 -8.10 -0.90
CA ILE A 165 7.57 -7.66 -2.22
C ILE A 165 8.71 -6.90 -2.90
N SER A 166 8.78 -6.98 -4.22
CA SER A 166 9.58 -6.09 -5.05
C SER A 166 8.73 -5.31 -6.03
N PHE A 167 9.18 -4.11 -6.37
CA PHE A 167 8.48 -3.22 -7.27
C PHE A 167 9.44 -2.26 -7.98
N SER A 168 9.02 -1.80 -9.14
CA SER A 168 9.51 -0.56 -9.76
C SER A 168 8.29 0.18 -10.24
N CYS A 169 8.22 1.49 -10.05
CA CYS A 169 7.05 2.27 -10.44
C CYS A 169 7.44 3.72 -10.78
N THR A 170 6.55 4.41 -11.49
CA THR A 170 6.66 5.86 -11.71
C THR A 170 5.62 6.54 -10.84
N LEU A 171 6.06 7.33 -9.87
CA LEU A 171 5.20 8.19 -9.07
C LEU A 171 4.82 9.43 -9.89
N ILE A 172 3.62 9.92 -9.65
CA ILE A 172 3.14 11.20 -10.18
C ILE A 172 2.66 12.02 -9.00
N ASN A 173 3.12 13.25 -8.88
CA ASN A 173 2.62 14.17 -7.87
C ASN A 173 1.29 14.77 -8.35
N VAL A 174 0.19 14.55 -7.63
CA VAL A 174 -1.12 15.14 -8.00
C VAL A 174 -1.17 16.67 -7.93
N SER A 175 -0.25 17.33 -7.20
CA SER A 175 -0.27 18.79 -7.10
C SER A 175 0.24 19.49 -8.36
N ASP A 176 1.27 18.92 -9.01
CA ASP A 176 1.99 19.56 -10.12
C ASP A 176 2.19 18.66 -11.34
N ASN A 177 1.69 17.41 -11.31
CA ASN A 177 1.85 16.37 -12.33
C ASN A 177 3.32 16.02 -12.67
N SER A 178 4.27 16.43 -11.83
CA SER A 178 5.66 15.98 -11.97
C SER A 178 5.75 14.47 -11.73
N THR A 179 6.70 13.83 -12.40
CA THR A 179 6.89 12.38 -12.32
C THR A 179 8.25 12.05 -11.73
N ARG A 180 8.32 10.93 -11.00
CA ARG A 180 9.56 10.36 -10.47
C ARG A 180 9.55 8.85 -10.64
N THR A 181 10.71 8.23 -10.82
CA THR A 181 10.78 6.77 -11.00
C THR A 181 11.47 6.13 -9.81
N LEU A 182 10.77 5.21 -9.15
CA LEU A 182 11.31 4.35 -8.12
C LEU A 182 11.83 3.07 -8.76
N ASN A 183 13.11 2.81 -8.54
CA ASN A 183 13.79 1.61 -8.99
C ASN A 183 14.14 0.71 -7.81
N ASN A 184 14.32 -0.59 -8.07
CA ASN A 184 14.79 -1.56 -7.09
C ASN A 184 13.98 -1.57 -5.78
N GLY A 185 12.70 -1.24 -5.87
CA GLY A 185 11.80 -1.18 -4.73
C GLY A 185 11.68 -2.53 -4.05
N LYS A 186 11.81 -2.55 -2.73
CA LYS A 186 11.59 -3.73 -1.89
C LYS A 186 10.84 -3.32 -0.63
N ALA A 187 9.88 -4.13 -0.20
CA ALA A 187 9.23 -3.94 1.08
C ALA A 187 8.93 -5.26 1.78
N LYS A 188 9.04 -5.25 3.10
CA LYS A 188 8.57 -6.30 3.99
C LYS A 188 7.35 -5.77 4.72
N ILE A 189 6.18 -6.29 4.38
CA ILE A 189 4.88 -5.86 4.91
C ILE A 189 4.22 -6.97 5.72
N ALA A 190 3.30 -6.57 6.60
CA ALA A 190 2.48 -7.50 7.37
C ALA A 190 1.02 -7.05 7.40
N ILE A 191 0.10 -7.94 7.03
CA ILE A 191 -1.33 -7.65 6.95
C ILE A 191 -2.07 -8.53 7.93
N ARG A 192 -2.79 -7.92 8.87
CA ARG A 192 -3.59 -8.66 9.84
C ARG A 192 -4.86 -9.20 9.18
N TYR A 193 -5.19 -10.46 9.45
CA TYR A 193 -6.39 -11.10 8.92
C TYR A 193 -7.28 -11.76 9.98
N LYS A 194 -6.81 -11.86 11.24
CA LYS A 194 -7.56 -12.39 12.39
C LYS A 194 -7.05 -11.75 13.70
#